data_AF-A0A0A3IFA9-F1
#
_entry.id   AF-A0A0A3IFA9-F1
#
_cell.length_a   1.000
_cell.length_b   1.000
_cell.length_c   1.000
_cell.angle_alpha   90.00
_cell.angle_beta   90.00
_cell.angle_gamma   90.00
#
_symmetry.space_group_name_H-M   'P 1'
#
loop_
_entity.id
_entity.type
_entity.pdbx_description
1 polymer ?
#
loop_
_entity_poly.entity_id
_entity_poly.type
_entity_poly.pdbx_seq_one_letter_code
_entity_poly.pdbx_strand_id
1 'polypeptide(L)'
;MSQTTFFYNDKNRLTSIRSSTSLGSITLPFDGRNGGITFNNGNFSSRFTSSGFIGSSIKTGNHTTYFGKYGQVKDRLTPFTRRD
;
A
#
# COMPACT_ATOMS: atom_id res chain seq x y z
N MET A 1 -15.53 -16.41 7.90
CA MET A 1 -14.25 -15.96 7.31
C MET A 1 -13.44 -15.31 8.42
N SER A 2 -12.17 -15.70 8.62
CA SER A 2 -11.32 -15.09 9.64
C SER A 2 -10.67 -13.82 9.08
N GLN A 3 -10.71 -12.74 9.85
CA GLN A 3 -10.03 -11.49 9.58
C GLN A 3 -9.08 -11.24 10.75
N THR A 4 -7.83 -10.93 10.44
CA THR A 4 -6.84 -10.53 11.45
C THR A 4 -6.38 -9.11 11.18
N THR A 5 -6.41 -8.28 12.21
CA THR A 5 -5.98 -6.89 12.15
C THR A 5 -4.85 -6.65 13.15
N PHE A 6 -3.74 -6.12 12.66
CA PHE A 6 -2.56 -5.79 13.42
C PHE A 6 -2.40 -4.26 13.49
N PHE A 7 -2.10 -3.77 14.69
CA PHE A 7 -1.81 -2.37 14.97
C PHE A 7 -0.32 -2.23 15.25
N TYR A 8 0.41 -1.58 14.36
CA TYR A 8 1.84 -1.35 14.51
C TYR A 8 2.07 0.02 15.13
N ASN A 9 2.91 0.07 16.15
CA ASN A 9 3.34 1.30 16.80
C ASN A 9 4.87 1.40 16.80
N ASP A 10 5.37 2.62 16.85
CA ASP A 10 6.77 2.96 17.13
C ASP A 10 6.79 4.11 18.13
N LYS A 11 7.60 4.01 19.19
CA LYS A 11 7.72 5.03 20.26
C LYS A 11 6.36 5.57 20.74
N ASN A 12 5.42 4.67 21.05
CA ASN A 12 4.05 4.99 21.49
C ASN A 12 3.17 5.75 20.47
N ARG A 13 3.55 5.77 19.19
CA ARG A 13 2.75 6.33 18.09
C ARG A 13 2.32 5.23 17.14
N LEU A 14 1.03 5.15 16.82
CA LEU A 14 0.52 4.24 15.78
C LEU A 14 1.13 4.63 14.43
N THR A 15 1.80 3.67 13.76
CA THR A 15 2.48 3.89 12.48
C THR A 15 1.77 3.20 11.31
N SER A 16 1.11 2.06 11.54
CA SER A 16 0.26 1.46 10.52
C SER A 16 -0.79 0.52 11.10
N ILE A 17 -1.92 0.41 10.40
CA ILE A 17 -2.88 -0.69 10.60
C ILE A 17 -2.78 -1.62 9.39
N ARG A 18 -2.68 -2.92 9.65
CA ARG A 18 -2.67 -3.94 8.60
C ARG A 18 -3.79 -4.94 8.86
N SER A 19 -4.65 -5.14 7.89
CA SER A 19 -5.72 -6.13 7.97
C SER A 19 -5.56 -7.16 6.86
N SER A 20 -5.70 -8.44 7.18
CA SER A 20 -5.62 -9.53 6.21
C SER A 20 -6.87 -10.40 6.29
N THR A 21 -7.34 -10.81 5.12
CA THR A 21 -8.39 -11.81 4.92
C THR A 21 -7.89 -12.87 3.94
N SER A 22 -8.68 -13.91 3.69
CA SER A 22 -8.39 -14.89 2.64
C SER A 22 -8.39 -14.30 1.22
N LEU A 23 -8.97 -13.12 1.03
CA LEU A 23 -9.09 -12.45 -0.26
C LEU A 23 -7.98 -11.42 -0.51
N GLY A 24 -7.18 -11.07 0.51
CA GLY A 24 -6.13 -10.06 0.37
C GLY A 24 -5.80 -9.35 1.66
N SER A 25 -5.01 -8.29 1.56
CA SER A 25 -4.63 -7.45 2.69
C SER A 25 -4.76 -5.96 2.38
N ILE A 26 -4.99 -5.19 3.44
CA ILE A 26 -5.04 -3.73 3.44
C ILE A 26 -3.96 -3.23 4.38
N THR A 27 -3.16 -2.27 3.93
CA THR A 27 -2.16 -1.56 4.74
C THR A 27 -2.48 -0.08 4.76
N LEU A 28 -2.64 0.47 5.95
CA LEU A 28 -2.91 1.87 6.24
C LEU A 28 -1.72 2.48 7.00
N PRO A 29 -0.67 2.96 6.31
CA PRO A 29 0.40 3.71 6.95
C PRO A 29 -0.08 5.10 7.41
N PHE A 30 0.14 5.40 8.68
CA PHE A 30 -0.13 6.67 9.32
C PHE A 30 1.16 7.50 9.37
N ASP A 31 1.41 8.25 8.30
CA ASP A 31 2.60 9.10 8.18
C ASP A 31 2.21 10.58 8.01
N GLY A 32 1.49 11.11 8.99
CA GLY A 32 1.03 12.50 9.02
C GLY A 32 0.20 12.90 7.79
N ARG A 33 0.54 14.05 7.17
CA ARG A 33 -0.17 14.62 5.99
C ARG A 33 -0.12 13.75 4.73
N ASN A 34 0.75 12.75 4.66
CA ASN A 34 1.00 11.97 3.44
C ASN A 34 0.64 10.48 3.57
N GLY A 35 -0.20 10.13 4.56
CA GLY A 35 -0.74 8.78 4.70
C GLY A 35 -1.49 8.29 3.45
N GLY A 36 -1.74 6.99 3.40
CA GLY A 36 -2.46 6.38 2.28
C GLY A 36 -2.93 4.98 2.58
N ILE A 37 -3.40 4.30 1.53
CA ILE A 37 -3.93 2.94 1.61
C ILE A 37 -3.26 2.11 0.53
N THR A 38 -2.79 0.93 0.90
CA THR A 38 -2.40 -0.11 -0.05
C THR A 38 -3.35 -1.29 0.07
N PHE A 39 -3.95 -1.68 -1.05
CA PHE A 39 -4.69 -2.93 -1.19
C PHE A 39 -3.81 -3.94 -1.91
N ASN A 40 -3.70 -5.15 -1.36
CA ASN A 40 -3.01 -6.26 -2.00
C ASN A 40 -3.99 -7.44 -2.16
N ASN A 41 -4.01 -8.04 -3.33
CA ASN A 41 -4.76 -9.26 -3.62
C ASN A 41 -3.91 -10.14 -4.52
N GLY A 42 -3.37 -11.24 -3.95
CA GLY A 42 -2.45 -12.13 -4.63
C GLY A 42 -1.25 -11.38 -5.21
N ASN A 43 -1.14 -11.38 -6.54
CA ASN A 43 -0.08 -10.74 -7.29
C ASN A 43 -0.34 -9.26 -7.62
N PHE A 44 -1.52 -8.73 -7.28
CA PHE A 44 -1.91 -7.36 -7.57
C PHE A 44 -1.82 -6.47 -6.33
N SER A 45 -1.34 -5.24 -6.50
CA SER A 45 -1.36 -4.20 -5.48
C SER A 45 -1.90 -2.89 -6.07
N SER A 46 -2.60 -2.10 -5.26
CA SER A 46 -3.05 -0.75 -5.62
C SER A 46 -2.85 0.22 -4.47
N ARG A 47 -2.42 1.44 -4.79
CA ARG A 47 -2.11 2.48 -3.80
C ARG A 47 -2.91 3.75 -4.01
N PHE A 48 -3.35 4.32 -2.91
CA PHE A 48 -4.18 5.53 -2.85
C PHE A 48 -3.66 6.47 -1.76
N THR A 49 -3.67 7.76 -2.03
CA THR A 49 -3.53 8.85 -1.04
C THR A 49 -4.85 9.59 -0.91
N SER A 50 -4.91 10.56 0.01
CA SER A 50 -6.03 11.52 0.09
C SER A 50 -6.31 12.23 -1.24
N SER A 51 -5.28 12.45 -2.07
CA SER A 51 -5.37 13.03 -3.42
C SER A 51 -5.82 12.05 -4.51
N GLY A 52 -6.08 10.79 -4.16
CA GLY A 52 -6.60 9.76 -5.05
C GLY A 52 -5.57 8.68 -5.42
N PHE A 53 -5.84 8.01 -6.55
CA PHE A 53 -5.06 6.87 -7.01
C PHE A 53 -3.62 7.26 -7.39
N ILE A 54 -2.64 6.52 -6.87
CA ILE A 54 -1.21 6.68 -7.18
C ILE A 54 -0.83 5.78 -8.35
N GLY A 55 -1.33 4.54 -8.34
CA GLY A 55 -0.94 3.49 -9.26
C GLY A 55 -1.14 2.09 -8.69
N SER A 56 -0.85 1.10 -9.51
CA SER A 56 -0.96 -0.32 -9.20
C SER A 56 0.34 -1.06 -9.53
N SER A 57 0.44 -2.31 -9.08
CA SER A 57 1.53 -3.19 -9.47
C SER A 57 1.05 -4.61 -9.68
N ILE A 58 1.70 -5.32 -10.60
CA ILE A 58 1.48 -6.74 -10.85
C ILE A 58 2.81 -7.45 -10.64
N LYS A 59 2.82 -8.49 -9.80
CA LYS A 59 3.95 -9.38 -9.58
C LYS A 59 3.80 -10.65 -10.42
N THR A 60 4.78 -10.93 -11.28
CA THR A 60 4.84 -12.17 -12.06
C THR A 60 6.17 -12.85 -11.79
N GLY A 61 6.13 -14.00 -11.11
CA GLY A 61 7.32 -14.66 -10.58
C GLY A 61 8.09 -13.74 -9.64
N ASN A 62 9.36 -13.48 -9.95
CA ASN A 62 10.22 -12.57 -9.18
C ASN A 62 10.20 -11.11 -9.68
N HIS A 63 9.45 -10.82 -10.74
CA HIS A 63 9.39 -9.49 -11.32
C HIS A 63 8.13 -8.75 -10.87
N THR A 64 8.24 -7.45 -10.59
CA THR A 64 7.08 -6.59 -10.29
C THR A 64 7.06 -5.43 -11.27
N THR A 65 5.96 -5.28 -11.99
CA THR A 65 5.73 -4.16 -12.90
C THR A 65 4.83 -3.15 -12.21
N TYR A 66 5.22 -1.88 -12.21
CA TYR A 66 4.42 -0.79 -11.62
C TYR A 66 3.76 0.03 -12.71
N PHE A 67 2.49 0.37 -12.51
CA PHE A 67 1.70 1.22 -13.38
C PHE A 67 1.33 2.47 -12.60
N GLY A 68 1.71 3.65 -13.10
CA GLY A 68 1.30 4.92 -12.52
C GLY A 68 -0.19 5.18 -12.66
N LYS A 69 -0.66 6.29 -12.08
CA LYS A 69 -2.06 6.75 -12.11
C LYS A 69 -2.72 6.68 -13.49
N TYR A 70 -1.96 6.89 -14.57
CA TYR A 70 -2.46 6.92 -15.95
C TYR A 70 -1.99 5.72 -16.79
N GLY A 71 -1.61 4.61 -16.14
CA GLY A 71 -1.23 3.36 -16.81
C GLY A 71 0.19 3.31 -17.35
N GLN A 72 0.97 4.39 -17.20
CA GLN A 72 2.37 4.40 -17.62
C GLN A 72 3.21 3.45 -16.75
N VAL A 73 4.09 2.67 -17.38
CA VAL A 73 5.03 1.80 -16.65
C VAL A 73 6.03 2.68 -15.88
N LYS A 74 6.31 2.30 -14.64
CA LYS A 74 7.26 2.97 -13.75
C LYS A 74 8.22 1.96 -13.13
N ASP A 75 9.40 2.44 -12.75
CA ASP A 75 10.34 1.64 -11.95
C ASP A 75 9.83 1.37 -10.53
N ARG A 76 8.99 2.28 -10.00
CA ARG A 76 8.33 2.18 -8.69
C ARG A 76 7.14 3.12 -8.56
N LEU A 77 6.22 2.80 -7.66
CA LEU A 77 5.18 3.72 -7.22
C LEU A 77 5.74 4.74 -6.22
N THR A 78 5.14 5.92 -6.20
CA THR A 78 5.46 6.97 -5.23
C THR A 78 5.29 6.42 -3.80
N PRO A 79 6.31 6.55 -2.93
CA PRO A 79 6.18 6.20 -1.52
C PRO A 79 5.20 7.16 -0.83
N PHE A 80 4.58 6.70 0.27
CA PHE A 80 3.74 7.58 1.09
C PHE A 80 4.58 8.65 1.81
N THR A 81 5.88 8.43 2.00
CA THR A 81 6.77 9.36 2.70
C THR A 81 7.57 10.23 1.72
N ARG A 82 7.76 11.52 2.04
CA ARG A 82 8.93 12.26 1.56
C ARG A 82 10.13 11.79 2.40
N ARG A 83 11.28 11.55 1.75
CA ARG A 83 12.56 11.55 2.45
C ARG A 83 12.91 13.02 2.65
N ASP A 84 12.72 13.51 3.86
CA ASP A 84 13.38 14.72 4.35
C ASP A 84 14.68 14.30 5.03
#